data_AF-A0A417CVF2-F1
#
_entry.id   AF-A0A417CVF2-F1
#
_cell.length_a   1.000
_cell.length_b   1.000
_cell.length_c   1.000
_cell.angle_alpha   90.00
_cell.angle_beta   90.00
_cell.angle_gamma   90.00
#
_symmetry.space_group_name_H-M   'P 1'
#
loop_
_entity.id
_entity.type
_entity.pdbx_description
1 polymer ?
#
loop_
_entity_poly.entity_id
_entity_poly.type
_entity_poly.pdbx_seq_one_letter_code
_entity_poly.pdbx_strand_id
1 'polypeptide(L)'
;MKSFIKINPSDNVAVALQPLAKGTVIKLDNSTLTLTEEIMQGHKFALKSLKPGDSIIKYGNPIGRATAEIPAGSWIHTHNLKTGLGDLLTYTYNKTITELPHREPKFFQGYRRKNGGVGVRNEIWIIPTVGCVNNVASAIERATQKYMTDQIDGVCAFPHPYGCSQMGDDQNNTRQILADLVNHPNAGGVLVLGLGCENSNIDELKKFIGDYDPERVRFLVAQECEDEIRDGIEIVKELISYASSFKREPISASELVIGMKCGGSDGLSGITANPTVGAFSDKLISMGGSTILTEVPEMFGAEELLMNRCETEDLFNQTVALVNDFKNYFKSHNQTIYENPSPGNKKGGISSLEDKSLGCTQKSGSAPVMGVLSYGEPVKEKGLNLLSAPGNDLVASTALAASGAHIVLFTTGRGTPFASPVPTVKISTNNQLAKKKQNWIDFNCGVMVNDTPLDELSENLLDFVLEIASGKKSKSEEAGFHDMAIFKQGVTL
;
A
#
# COMPACT_ATOMS: atom_id res chain seq x y z
N MET A 1 6.75 26.49 -14.84
CA MET A 1 6.92 25.04 -15.10
C MET A 1 8.39 24.68 -15.20
N LYS A 2 8.88 23.98 -14.18
CA LYS A 2 10.23 23.38 -14.18
C LYS A 2 10.27 22.24 -15.20
N SER A 3 11.29 22.20 -16.05
CA SER A 3 11.47 21.13 -17.05
C SER A 3 12.25 19.93 -16.51
N PHE A 4 12.95 20.11 -15.40
CA PHE A 4 13.70 19.08 -14.68
C PHE A 4 13.73 19.39 -13.17
N ILE A 5 14.13 18.41 -12.36
CA ILE A 5 14.37 18.58 -10.93
C ILE A 5 15.66 17.90 -10.49
N LYS A 6 16.45 18.63 -9.69
CA LYS A 6 17.50 18.07 -8.84
C LYS A 6 16.90 17.96 -7.44
N ILE A 7 16.81 16.76 -6.88
CA ILE A 7 15.98 16.50 -5.70
C ILE A 7 16.73 16.93 -4.42
N ASN A 8 18.01 16.58 -4.33
CA ASN A 8 18.88 16.96 -3.23
C ASN A 8 20.09 17.75 -3.74
N PRO A 9 20.59 18.76 -2.99
CA PRO A 9 21.81 19.49 -3.35
C PRO A 9 23.04 18.61 -3.63
N SER A 10 23.18 17.45 -3.00
CA SER A 10 24.31 16.53 -3.24
C SER A 10 24.14 15.64 -4.48
N ASP A 11 22.97 15.66 -5.13
CA ASP A 11 22.71 14.84 -6.31
C ASP A 11 23.66 15.21 -7.46
N ASN A 12 24.15 14.17 -8.14
CA ASN A 12 24.93 14.31 -9.38
C ASN A 12 24.10 13.98 -10.64
N VAL A 13 22.80 13.78 -10.46
CA VAL A 13 21.81 13.61 -11.54
C VAL A 13 20.62 14.53 -11.33
N ALA A 14 19.88 14.77 -12.40
CA ALA A 14 18.55 15.38 -12.34
C ALA A 14 17.54 14.51 -13.09
N VAL A 15 16.26 14.70 -12.80
CA VAL A 15 15.15 13.98 -13.44
C VAL A 15 14.40 14.92 -14.36
N ALA A 16 14.13 14.49 -15.59
CA ALA A 16 13.31 15.22 -16.54
C ALA A 16 11.83 15.19 -16.12
N LEU A 17 11.19 16.36 -16.03
CA LEU A 17 9.78 16.50 -15.66
C LEU A 17 8.85 16.53 -16.88
N GLN A 18 9.43 16.56 -18.07
CA GLN A 18 8.81 16.45 -19.38
C GLN A 18 9.85 15.89 -20.35
N PRO A 19 9.48 15.41 -21.56
CA PRO A 19 10.46 15.06 -22.57
C PRO A 19 11.38 16.24 -22.90
N LEU A 20 12.70 16.02 -22.88
CA LEU A 20 13.73 17.00 -23.19
C LEU A 20 14.51 16.55 -24.43
N ALA A 21 14.54 17.40 -25.45
CA ALA A 21 15.24 17.08 -26.70
C ALA A 21 16.77 17.11 -26.52
N LYS A 22 17.47 16.31 -27.34
CA LYS A 22 18.92 16.43 -27.51
C LYS A 22 19.31 17.87 -27.85
N GLY A 23 20.39 18.37 -27.25
CA GLY A 23 20.87 19.74 -27.44
C GLY A 23 20.19 20.78 -26.54
N THR A 24 19.20 20.39 -25.72
CA THR A 24 18.60 21.30 -24.72
C THR A 24 19.67 21.78 -23.75
N VAL A 25 19.74 23.09 -23.53
CA VAL A 25 20.64 23.71 -22.55
C VAL A 25 19.94 23.78 -21.19
N ILE A 26 20.49 23.05 -20.22
CA ILE A 26 20.10 23.04 -18.81
C ILE A 26 20.91 24.10 -18.07
N LYS A 27 20.21 25.05 -17.44
CA LYS A 27 20.82 26.05 -16.55
C LYS A 27 20.80 25.54 -15.12
N LEU A 28 21.98 25.42 -14.52
CA LEU A 28 22.20 25.14 -13.10
C LEU A 28 22.66 26.43 -12.41
N ASP A 29 22.61 26.47 -11.08
CA ASP A 29 22.88 27.71 -10.32
C ASP A 29 24.20 28.38 -10.70
N ASN A 30 25.25 27.59 -10.98
CA ASN A 30 26.60 28.08 -11.30
C ASN A 30 27.18 27.52 -12.62
N SER A 31 26.37 26.86 -13.45
CA SER A 31 26.88 26.25 -14.69
C SER A 31 25.77 26.01 -15.72
N THR A 32 26.17 25.75 -16.96
CA THR A 32 25.26 25.28 -18.01
C THR A 32 25.72 23.92 -18.52
N LEU A 33 24.75 23.11 -18.87
CA LEU A 33 24.91 21.75 -19.36
C LEU A 33 24.10 21.59 -20.65
N THR A 34 24.62 20.87 -21.64
CA THR A 34 23.85 20.53 -22.85
C THR A 34 23.54 19.04 -22.85
N LEU A 35 22.27 18.68 -23.06
CA LEU A 35 21.88 17.26 -23.16
C LEU A 35 22.46 16.62 -24.42
N THR A 36 23.09 15.45 -24.27
CA THR A 36 23.70 14.73 -25.40
C THR A 36 22.71 13.84 -26.15
N GLU A 37 21.55 13.59 -25.53
CA GLU A 37 20.50 12.67 -25.96
C GLU A 37 19.12 13.24 -25.63
N GLU A 38 18.07 12.63 -26.19
CA GLU A 38 16.70 12.88 -25.74
C GLU A 38 16.48 12.20 -24.37
N ILE A 39 15.86 12.91 -23.43
CA ILE A 39 15.56 12.42 -22.10
C ILE A 39 14.05 12.43 -21.88
N MET A 40 13.46 11.24 -21.74
CA MET A 40 12.02 11.09 -21.49
C MET A 40 11.64 11.56 -20.08
N GLN A 41 10.37 11.94 -19.89
CA GLN A 41 9.84 12.26 -18.56
C GLN A 41 10.08 11.11 -17.57
N GLY A 42 10.52 11.45 -16.36
CA GLY A 42 10.87 10.49 -15.31
C GLY A 42 12.28 9.91 -15.43
N HIS A 43 12.98 10.12 -16.55
CA HIS A 43 14.34 9.62 -16.76
C HIS A 43 15.39 10.60 -16.23
N LYS A 44 16.56 10.06 -15.91
CA LYS A 44 17.67 10.78 -15.28
C LYS A 44 18.70 11.23 -16.32
N PHE A 45 19.35 12.36 -16.10
CA PHE A 45 20.54 12.77 -16.85
C PHE A 45 21.66 13.22 -15.91
N ALA A 46 22.90 13.07 -16.36
CA ALA A 46 24.08 13.40 -15.58
C ALA A 46 24.27 14.92 -15.45
N LEU A 47 24.48 15.43 -14.23
CA LEU A 47 24.80 16.85 -13.99
C LEU A 47 26.30 17.15 -14.11
N LYS A 48 27.13 16.12 -14.11
CA LYS A 48 28.59 16.17 -14.29
C LYS A 48 29.06 14.87 -14.93
N SER A 49 30.27 14.86 -15.49
CA SER A 49 30.85 13.62 -16.02
C SER A 49 31.16 12.63 -14.89
N LEU A 50 30.91 11.35 -15.14
CA LEU A 50 31.14 10.24 -14.21
C LEU A 50 32.03 9.18 -14.87
N LYS A 51 32.97 8.62 -14.11
CA LYS A 51 33.83 7.53 -14.55
C LYS A 51 33.22 6.18 -14.18
N PRO A 52 33.64 5.08 -14.84
CA PRO A 52 33.25 3.73 -14.41
C PRO A 52 33.53 3.52 -12.91
N GLY A 53 32.54 3.01 -12.18
CA GLY A 53 32.61 2.77 -10.73
C GLY A 53 32.13 3.92 -9.84
N ASP A 54 32.03 5.15 -10.37
CA ASP A 54 31.53 6.31 -9.64
C ASP A 54 30.09 6.08 -9.16
N SER A 55 29.78 6.53 -7.94
CA SER A 55 28.43 6.48 -7.41
C SER A 55 27.52 7.48 -8.11
N ILE A 56 26.35 7.02 -8.52
CA ILE A 56 25.27 7.85 -9.05
C ILE A 56 24.39 8.21 -7.85
N ILE A 57 24.27 9.50 -7.55
CA ILE A 57 23.63 10.03 -6.34
C ILE A 57 22.32 10.72 -6.70
N LYS A 58 21.22 10.25 -6.10
CA LYS A 58 19.88 10.81 -6.19
C LYS A 58 19.21 10.73 -4.81
N TYR A 59 18.38 11.70 -4.45
CA TYR A 59 17.82 11.81 -3.09
C TYR A 59 18.92 11.95 -2.01
N GLY A 60 20.10 12.42 -2.40
CA GLY A 60 21.29 12.50 -1.56
C GLY A 60 21.95 11.17 -1.23
N ASN A 61 21.49 10.05 -1.82
CA ASN A 61 21.97 8.71 -1.56
C ASN A 61 22.43 8.01 -2.85
N PRO A 62 23.36 7.02 -2.77
CA PRO A 62 23.73 6.23 -3.92
C PRO A 62 22.55 5.40 -4.45
N ILE A 63 22.26 5.53 -5.74
CA ILE A 63 21.27 4.70 -6.45
C ILE A 63 21.90 3.63 -7.34
N GLY A 64 23.23 3.49 -7.29
CA GLY A 64 23.98 2.56 -8.11
C GLY A 64 25.33 3.15 -8.52
N ARG A 65 26.02 2.44 -9.42
CA ARG A 65 27.33 2.82 -9.94
C ARG A 65 27.34 2.87 -11.45
N ALA A 66 28.10 3.81 -12.00
CA ALA A 66 28.35 3.91 -13.43
C ALA A 66 29.09 2.66 -13.94
N THR A 67 28.63 2.07 -15.04
CA THR A 67 29.29 0.90 -15.68
C THR A 67 30.24 1.29 -16.80
N ALA A 68 30.14 2.53 -17.28
CA ALA A 68 30.97 3.12 -18.32
C ALA A 68 31.23 4.59 -17.98
N GLU A 69 32.03 5.28 -18.79
CA GLU A 69 32.13 6.73 -18.72
C GLU A 69 30.79 7.35 -19.14
N ILE A 70 30.29 8.31 -18.36
CA ILE A 70 29.02 9.00 -18.58
C ILE A 70 29.33 10.51 -18.64
N PRO A 71 29.39 11.11 -19.83
CA PRO A 71 29.56 12.56 -19.97
C PRO A 71 28.43 13.33 -19.29
N ALA A 72 28.71 14.57 -18.87
CA ALA A 72 27.67 15.47 -18.40
C ALA A 72 26.59 15.65 -19.48
N GLY A 73 25.31 15.54 -19.09
CA GLY A 73 24.16 15.69 -19.99
C GLY A 73 23.71 14.40 -20.66
N SER A 74 24.40 13.28 -20.43
CA SER A 74 24.01 11.98 -20.95
C SER A 74 22.89 11.33 -20.16
N TRP A 75 22.12 10.48 -20.84
CA TRP A 75 21.02 9.74 -20.23
C TRP A 75 21.56 8.69 -19.26
N ILE A 76 21.07 8.67 -18.03
CA ILE A 76 21.44 7.65 -17.03
C ILE A 76 20.31 6.62 -16.91
N HIS A 77 20.62 5.37 -17.25
CA HIS A 77 19.69 4.24 -17.15
C HIS A 77 20.42 2.90 -17.00
N THR A 78 19.65 1.81 -17.01
CA THR A 78 20.12 0.41 -16.99
C THR A 78 21.22 0.05 -17.99
N HIS A 79 21.46 0.84 -19.05
CA HIS A 79 22.54 0.59 -20.00
C HIS A 79 23.92 1.07 -19.49
N ASN A 80 23.94 2.06 -18.58
CA ASN A 80 25.16 2.65 -18.02
C ASN A 80 25.18 2.73 -16.48
N LEU A 81 24.17 2.19 -15.79
CA LEU A 81 24.04 2.10 -14.33
C LEU A 81 23.79 0.64 -13.93
N LYS A 82 24.48 0.19 -12.87
CA LYS A 82 24.17 -1.06 -12.17
C LYS A 82 23.95 -0.82 -10.67
N THR A 83 23.24 -1.73 -10.02
CA THR A 83 23.07 -1.71 -8.55
C THR A 83 24.42 -1.78 -7.83
N GLY A 84 24.50 -1.08 -6.70
CA GLY A 84 25.61 -1.12 -5.76
C GLY A 84 25.35 -2.00 -4.53
N LEU A 85 24.16 -2.62 -4.42
CA LEU A 85 23.81 -3.50 -3.30
C LEU A 85 24.65 -4.80 -3.32
N GLY A 86 25.19 -5.17 -2.16
CA GLY A 86 25.88 -6.44 -1.90
C GLY A 86 25.02 -7.40 -1.08
N ASP A 87 25.60 -8.44 -0.47
CA ASP A 87 24.89 -9.40 0.38
C ASP A 87 24.34 -8.80 1.70
N LEU A 88 23.87 -9.64 2.63
CA LEU A 88 23.32 -9.26 3.94
C LEU A 88 24.22 -8.22 4.65
N LEU A 89 23.63 -7.08 5.00
CA LEU A 89 24.32 -5.99 5.65
C LEU A 89 24.19 -6.12 7.17
N THR A 90 25.25 -5.76 7.88
CA THR A 90 25.18 -5.43 9.31
C THR A 90 24.72 -3.98 9.44
N TYR A 91 23.64 -3.75 10.18
CA TYR A 91 23.08 -2.41 10.38
C TYR A 91 23.50 -1.82 11.72
N THR A 92 23.74 -0.51 11.77
CA THR A 92 24.01 0.23 13.00
C THR A 92 22.85 1.16 13.28
N TYR A 93 22.33 1.10 14.50
CA TYR A 93 21.26 1.99 14.92
C TYR A 93 21.79 3.39 15.26
N ASN A 94 21.46 4.36 14.42
CA ASN A 94 21.78 5.77 14.61
C ASN A 94 20.47 6.57 14.71
N LYS A 95 19.85 6.58 15.89
CA LYS A 95 18.52 7.19 16.10
C LYS A 95 18.48 8.63 15.58
N THR A 96 17.55 8.87 14.66
CA THR A 96 17.20 10.18 14.13
C THR A 96 15.87 10.59 14.73
N ILE A 97 15.87 11.68 15.50
CA ILE A 97 14.66 12.21 16.14
C ILE A 97 14.04 13.22 15.18
N THR A 98 12.77 13.01 14.84
CA THR A 98 11.96 14.00 14.13
C THR A 98 10.73 14.28 14.96
N GLU A 99 10.63 15.50 15.48
CA GLU A 99 9.40 15.96 16.12
C GLU A 99 8.41 16.41 15.06
N LEU A 100 7.20 15.85 15.11
CA LEU A 100 6.11 16.31 14.27
C LEU A 100 5.41 17.50 14.93
N PRO A 101 5.05 18.54 14.16
CA PRO A 101 4.34 19.69 14.71
C PRO A 101 2.96 19.24 15.19
N HIS A 102 2.54 19.72 16.36
CA HIS A 102 1.18 19.49 16.84
C HIS A 102 0.16 20.08 15.85
N ARG A 103 -0.95 19.36 15.64
CA ARG A 103 -2.07 19.81 14.81
C ARG A 103 -3.37 19.70 15.59
N GLU A 104 -4.27 20.64 15.31
CA GLU A 104 -5.63 20.60 15.82
C GLU A 104 -6.36 19.33 15.34
N PRO A 105 -7.22 18.73 16.18
CA PRO A 105 -7.99 17.56 15.80
C PRO A 105 -8.89 17.83 14.59
N LYS A 106 -8.85 16.94 13.59
CA LYS A 106 -9.86 16.85 12.52
C LYS A 106 -10.77 15.64 12.78
N PHE A 107 -11.93 15.63 12.13
CA PHE A 107 -12.96 14.60 12.31
C PHE A 107 -13.45 14.08 10.95
N PHE A 108 -13.96 12.85 10.94
CA PHE A 108 -14.68 12.25 9.82
C PHE A 108 -15.99 11.61 10.31
N GLN A 109 -16.93 11.35 9.39
CA GLN A 109 -18.21 10.70 9.70
C GLN A 109 -18.09 9.17 9.59
N GLY A 110 -17.79 8.49 10.70
CA GLY A 110 -17.55 7.04 10.73
C GLY A 110 -18.57 6.27 11.58
N TYR A 111 -18.39 4.96 11.71
CA TYR A 111 -19.27 4.08 12.49
C TYR A 111 -18.52 3.54 13.71
N ARG A 112 -19.03 3.83 14.91
CA ARG A 112 -18.54 3.21 16.14
C ARG A 112 -19.18 1.83 16.32
N ARG A 113 -18.34 0.81 16.51
CA ARG A 113 -18.76 -0.57 16.74
C ARG A 113 -18.96 -0.84 18.23
N LYS A 114 -19.77 -1.84 18.57
CA LYS A 114 -20.02 -2.26 19.97
C LYS A 114 -18.73 -2.60 20.73
N ASN A 115 -17.71 -3.12 20.04
CA ASN A 115 -16.40 -3.43 20.61
C ASN A 115 -15.44 -2.23 20.70
N GLY A 116 -15.91 -1.01 20.42
CA GLY A 116 -15.12 0.22 20.45
C GLY A 116 -14.39 0.57 19.15
N GLY A 117 -14.24 -0.40 18.24
CA GLY A 117 -13.61 -0.20 16.93
C GLY A 117 -14.36 0.80 16.04
N VAL A 118 -13.66 1.32 15.03
CA VAL A 118 -14.18 2.37 14.15
C VAL A 118 -14.14 1.92 12.70
N GLY A 119 -15.27 1.94 12.01
CA GLY A 119 -15.34 1.70 10.57
C GLY A 119 -15.52 3.00 9.77
N VAL A 120 -14.94 3.07 8.57
CA VAL A 120 -15.25 4.10 7.56
C VAL A 120 -16.35 3.66 6.60
N ARG A 121 -16.67 2.37 6.64
CA ARG A 121 -17.77 1.72 5.92
C ARG A 121 -18.62 0.88 6.88
N ASN A 122 -19.85 0.65 6.47
CA ASN A 122 -20.80 -0.26 7.08
C ASN A 122 -21.24 -1.29 6.04
N GLU A 123 -20.34 -2.22 5.76
CA GLU A 123 -20.55 -3.24 4.73
C GLU A 123 -20.93 -4.58 5.36
N ILE A 124 -21.60 -5.43 4.56
CA ILE A 124 -21.76 -6.85 4.88
C ILE A 124 -20.73 -7.63 4.09
N TRP A 125 -19.87 -8.37 4.78
CA TRP A 125 -18.81 -9.15 4.16
C TRP A 125 -19.17 -10.63 4.12
N ILE A 126 -19.02 -11.26 2.94
CA ILE A 126 -19.18 -12.71 2.76
C ILE A 126 -17.78 -13.30 2.58
N ILE A 127 -17.30 -14.01 3.59
CA ILE A 127 -15.95 -14.53 3.68
C ILE A 127 -16.01 -16.05 3.51
N PRO A 128 -15.71 -16.58 2.30
CA PRO A 128 -15.57 -18.02 2.12
C PRO A 128 -14.37 -18.54 2.91
N THR A 129 -14.49 -19.70 3.55
CA THR A 129 -13.35 -20.38 4.20
C THR A 129 -12.46 -21.10 3.20
N VAL A 130 -13.02 -21.44 2.03
CA VAL A 130 -12.36 -22.21 0.98
C VAL A 130 -12.83 -21.79 -0.41
N GLY A 131 -11.93 -21.88 -1.40
CA GLY A 131 -12.23 -21.50 -2.78
C GLY A 131 -13.38 -22.26 -3.45
N CYS A 132 -13.73 -23.46 -2.95
CA CYS A 132 -14.83 -24.28 -3.50
C CYS A 132 -16.22 -23.60 -3.37
N VAL A 133 -16.40 -22.66 -2.45
CA VAL A 133 -17.67 -21.93 -2.24
C VAL A 133 -17.65 -20.50 -2.78
N ASN A 134 -16.61 -20.10 -3.54
CA ASN A 134 -16.49 -18.75 -4.10
C ASN A 134 -17.68 -18.35 -4.98
N ASN A 135 -18.18 -19.26 -5.82
CA ASN A 135 -19.31 -18.98 -6.69
C ASN A 135 -20.64 -18.86 -5.92
N VAL A 136 -20.77 -19.60 -4.81
CA VAL A 136 -21.90 -19.49 -3.88
C VAL A 136 -21.86 -18.13 -3.20
N ALA A 137 -20.72 -17.73 -2.63
CA ALA A 137 -20.53 -16.41 -2.01
C ALA A 137 -20.88 -15.27 -2.99
N SER A 138 -20.37 -15.34 -4.22
CA SER A 138 -20.63 -14.35 -5.26
C SER A 138 -22.11 -14.33 -5.71
N ALA A 139 -22.79 -15.48 -5.68
CA ALA A 139 -24.21 -15.56 -5.98
C ALA A 139 -25.07 -14.91 -4.88
N ILE A 140 -24.75 -15.16 -3.61
CA ILE A 140 -25.40 -14.54 -2.45
C ILE A 140 -25.21 -13.01 -2.51
N GLU A 141 -23.99 -12.54 -2.72
CA GLU A 141 -23.69 -11.12 -2.90
C GLU A 141 -24.58 -10.48 -3.97
N ARG A 142 -24.60 -11.03 -5.20
CA ARG A 142 -25.42 -10.48 -6.29
C ARG A 142 -26.90 -10.48 -5.96
N ALA A 143 -27.40 -11.55 -5.34
CA ALA A 143 -28.80 -11.70 -5.00
C ALA A 143 -29.25 -10.74 -3.87
N THR A 144 -28.30 -10.29 -3.04
CA THR A 144 -28.57 -9.46 -1.85
C THR A 144 -28.39 -7.97 -2.05
N GLN A 145 -27.77 -7.52 -3.15
CA GLN A 145 -27.63 -6.09 -3.50
C GLN A 145 -28.97 -5.33 -3.42
N LYS A 146 -30.08 -5.96 -3.84
CA LYS A 146 -31.43 -5.35 -3.82
C LYS A 146 -32.01 -5.12 -2.43
N TYR A 147 -31.41 -5.68 -1.37
CA TYR A 147 -31.83 -5.51 0.02
C TYR A 147 -31.02 -4.44 0.76
N MET A 148 -30.04 -3.81 0.11
CA MET A 148 -29.27 -2.73 0.72
C MET A 148 -30.18 -1.57 1.15
N THR A 149 -29.86 -0.99 2.31
CA THR A 149 -30.50 0.22 2.82
C THR A 149 -29.54 1.40 2.69
N ASP A 150 -30.02 2.62 2.92
CA ASP A 150 -29.17 3.83 2.92
C ASP A 150 -28.07 3.80 4.00
N GLN A 151 -28.15 2.88 4.97
CA GLN A 151 -27.15 2.72 6.03
C GLN A 151 -26.09 1.65 5.69
N ILE A 152 -26.25 0.90 4.60
CA ILE A 152 -25.31 -0.14 4.18
C ILE A 152 -24.50 0.38 2.99
N ASP A 153 -23.19 0.48 3.17
CA ASP A 153 -22.30 1.02 2.13
C ASP A 153 -22.05 0.00 0.98
N GLY A 154 -22.20 -1.30 1.27
CA GLY A 154 -22.00 -2.40 0.33
C GLY A 154 -22.30 -3.79 0.89
N VAL A 155 -22.58 -4.75 0.02
CA VAL A 155 -22.48 -6.19 0.31
C VAL A 155 -21.40 -6.77 -0.59
N CYS A 156 -20.40 -7.40 0.01
CA CYS A 156 -19.10 -7.68 -0.60
C CYS A 156 -18.70 -9.14 -0.34
N ALA A 157 -18.54 -9.95 -1.39
CA ALA A 157 -17.90 -11.27 -1.28
C ALA A 157 -16.39 -11.17 -1.50
N PHE A 158 -15.60 -11.94 -0.75
CA PHE A 158 -14.14 -11.99 -0.92
C PHE A 158 -13.64 -13.38 -1.35
N PRO A 159 -13.85 -13.78 -2.61
CA PRO A 159 -13.31 -15.02 -3.15
C PRO A 159 -11.79 -15.13 -3.03
N HIS A 160 -11.30 -16.34 -2.75
CA HIS A 160 -9.86 -16.64 -2.79
C HIS A 160 -9.63 -18.11 -3.18
N PRO A 161 -8.43 -18.49 -3.66
CA PRO A 161 -8.19 -19.84 -4.19
C PRO A 161 -7.77 -20.87 -3.13
N TYR A 162 -7.79 -20.51 -1.85
CA TYR A 162 -7.15 -21.27 -0.77
C TYR A 162 -8.17 -21.82 0.25
N GLY A 163 -7.72 -22.37 1.38
CA GLY A 163 -8.58 -22.94 2.43
C GLY A 163 -8.49 -24.46 2.59
N CYS A 164 -7.82 -25.14 1.66
CA CYS A 164 -7.56 -26.58 1.70
C CYS A 164 -6.20 -26.88 1.03
N SER A 165 -5.60 -28.04 1.33
CA SER A 165 -4.36 -28.54 0.69
C SER A 165 -3.14 -27.60 0.76
N GLN A 166 -3.12 -26.67 1.71
CA GLN A 166 -1.97 -25.79 1.95
C GLN A 166 -1.04 -26.41 2.99
N MET A 167 0.25 -26.44 2.67
CA MET A 167 1.28 -27.03 3.54
C MET A 167 2.00 -25.97 4.37
N GLY A 168 2.50 -26.37 5.54
CA GLY A 168 3.24 -25.49 6.44
C GLY A 168 2.40 -24.30 6.92
N ASP A 169 3.03 -23.14 7.05
CA ASP A 169 2.38 -21.95 7.61
C ASP A 169 1.35 -21.30 6.65
N ASP A 170 1.33 -21.65 5.36
CA ASP A 170 0.37 -21.10 4.39
C ASP A 170 -1.08 -21.27 4.84
N GLN A 171 -1.39 -22.41 5.47
CA GLN A 171 -2.74 -22.67 5.94
C GLN A 171 -3.10 -21.76 7.12
N ASN A 172 -2.20 -21.63 8.10
CA ASN A 172 -2.43 -20.76 9.25
C ASN A 172 -2.48 -19.29 8.84
N ASN A 173 -1.63 -18.85 7.91
CA ASN A 173 -1.67 -17.53 7.31
C ASN A 173 -3.02 -17.24 6.63
N THR A 174 -3.58 -18.24 5.94
CA THR A 174 -4.91 -18.11 5.33
C THR A 174 -5.98 -17.94 6.41
N ARG A 175 -5.99 -18.79 7.45
CA ARG A 175 -6.95 -18.69 8.55
C ARG A 175 -6.84 -17.36 9.29
N GLN A 176 -5.61 -16.88 9.54
CA GLN A 176 -5.37 -15.60 10.20
C GLN A 176 -5.91 -14.43 9.37
N ILE A 177 -5.59 -14.35 8.08
CA ILE A 177 -6.10 -13.26 7.21
C ILE A 177 -7.63 -13.27 7.12
N LEU A 178 -8.25 -14.45 7.01
CA LEU A 178 -9.72 -14.55 7.00
C LEU A 178 -10.30 -14.09 8.34
N ALA A 179 -9.71 -14.50 9.47
CA ALA A 179 -10.13 -14.06 10.80
C ALA A 179 -9.96 -12.54 11.01
N ASP A 180 -8.87 -11.98 10.51
CA ASP A 180 -8.61 -10.53 10.56
C ASP A 180 -9.68 -9.75 9.78
N LEU A 181 -10.07 -10.24 8.60
CA LEU A 181 -11.15 -9.65 7.81
C LEU A 181 -12.53 -9.83 8.47
N VAL A 182 -12.80 -10.98 9.11
CA VAL A 182 -14.02 -11.17 9.92
C VAL A 182 -14.09 -10.13 11.04
N ASN A 183 -12.96 -9.80 11.66
CA ASN A 183 -12.89 -8.85 12.76
C ASN A 183 -12.85 -7.37 12.30
N HIS A 184 -12.54 -7.11 11.03
CA HIS A 184 -12.31 -5.77 10.49
C HIS A 184 -13.52 -4.81 10.68
N PRO A 185 -13.30 -3.56 11.13
CA PRO A 185 -14.40 -2.69 11.55
C PRO A 185 -15.23 -2.09 10.39
N ASN A 186 -14.74 -2.15 9.15
CA ASN A 186 -15.58 -1.83 7.96
C ASN A 186 -16.67 -2.88 7.72
N ALA A 187 -16.48 -4.12 8.20
CA ALA A 187 -17.50 -5.16 8.20
C ALA A 187 -18.49 -4.90 9.35
N GLY A 188 -19.61 -4.26 9.02
CA GLY A 188 -20.75 -4.06 9.92
C GLY A 188 -21.47 -5.36 10.25
N GLY A 189 -21.41 -6.34 9.34
CA GLY A 189 -21.83 -7.73 9.56
C GLY A 189 -21.03 -8.68 8.65
N VAL A 190 -20.92 -9.94 9.05
CA VAL A 190 -20.10 -10.93 8.34
C VAL A 190 -20.82 -12.28 8.25
N LEU A 191 -20.88 -12.83 7.04
CA LEU A 191 -21.22 -14.23 6.79
C LEU A 191 -19.93 -15.01 6.49
N VAL A 192 -19.54 -15.91 7.38
CA VAL A 192 -18.49 -16.90 7.15
C VAL A 192 -19.10 -18.12 6.47
N LEU A 193 -18.70 -18.38 5.23
CA LEU A 193 -19.26 -19.44 4.39
C LEU A 193 -18.28 -20.60 4.25
N GLY A 194 -18.58 -21.74 4.88
CA GLY A 194 -17.83 -22.98 4.77
C GLY A 194 -18.39 -23.92 3.71
N LEU A 195 -17.55 -24.83 3.17
CA LEU A 195 -18.05 -25.93 2.36
C LEU A 195 -18.55 -27.06 3.27
N GLY A 196 -17.71 -27.51 4.21
CA GLY A 196 -17.99 -28.58 5.18
C GLY A 196 -16.90 -29.64 5.29
N CYS A 197 -16.00 -29.74 4.31
CA CYS A 197 -14.95 -30.77 4.26
C CYS A 197 -13.51 -30.22 4.14
N GLU A 198 -13.36 -28.90 4.09
CA GLU A 198 -12.06 -28.23 3.98
C GLU A 198 -11.24 -28.35 5.26
N ASN A 199 -9.91 -28.28 5.12
CA ASN A 199 -9.04 -28.27 6.28
C ASN A 199 -9.19 -26.98 7.12
N SER A 200 -9.58 -25.85 6.51
CA SER A 200 -9.89 -24.59 7.18
C SER A 200 -11.38 -24.43 7.50
N ASN A 201 -12.02 -25.49 7.99
CA ASN A 201 -13.45 -25.46 8.31
C ASN A 201 -13.79 -24.42 9.39
N ILE A 202 -15.08 -24.15 9.55
CA ILE A 202 -15.58 -23.09 10.43
C ILE A 202 -15.09 -23.24 11.88
N ASP A 203 -15.04 -24.46 12.41
CA ASP A 203 -14.61 -24.69 13.80
C ASP A 203 -13.13 -24.41 13.99
N GLU A 204 -12.28 -24.73 13.01
CA GLU A 204 -10.88 -24.31 13.02
C GLU A 204 -10.74 -22.80 12.89
N LEU A 205 -11.51 -22.15 12.00
CA LEU A 205 -11.43 -20.70 11.80
C LEU A 205 -11.89 -19.92 13.05
N LYS A 206 -12.91 -20.39 13.79
CA LYS A 206 -13.36 -19.76 15.04
C LYS A 206 -12.24 -19.61 16.07
N LYS A 207 -11.26 -20.51 16.11
CA LYS A 207 -10.10 -20.42 17.01
C LYS A 207 -9.22 -19.21 16.70
N PHE A 208 -9.14 -18.80 15.43
CA PHE A 208 -8.40 -17.62 14.98
C PHE A 208 -9.24 -16.34 15.11
N ILE A 209 -10.56 -16.43 14.90
CA ILE A 209 -11.49 -15.29 15.08
C ILE A 209 -11.49 -14.82 16.54
N GLY A 210 -11.45 -15.75 17.50
CA GLY A 210 -11.57 -15.45 18.92
C GLY A 210 -13.02 -15.13 19.31
N ASP A 211 -13.21 -14.23 20.26
CA ASP A 211 -14.55 -13.80 20.69
C ASP A 211 -15.23 -12.95 19.61
N TYR A 212 -16.49 -13.25 19.31
CA TYR A 212 -17.29 -12.51 18.32
C TYR A 212 -18.73 -12.25 18.80
N ASP A 213 -19.35 -11.19 18.29
CA ASP A 213 -20.78 -10.91 18.47
C ASP A 213 -21.59 -11.81 17.52
N PRO A 214 -22.44 -12.74 18.01
CA PRO A 214 -23.20 -13.64 17.16
C PRO A 214 -24.29 -12.94 16.35
N GLU A 215 -24.67 -11.70 16.68
CA GLU A 215 -25.55 -10.88 15.83
C GLU A 215 -24.78 -10.29 14.63
N ARG A 216 -23.45 -10.11 14.77
CA ARG A 216 -22.56 -9.54 13.74
C ARG A 216 -21.93 -10.60 12.85
N VAL A 217 -21.50 -11.73 13.41
CA VAL A 217 -20.77 -12.78 12.70
C VAL A 217 -21.62 -14.05 12.67
N ARG A 218 -22.00 -14.47 11.47
CA ARG A 218 -22.84 -15.62 11.20
C ARG A 218 -22.10 -16.64 10.36
N PHE A 219 -22.48 -17.90 10.50
CA PHE A 219 -21.80 -19.04 9.91
C PHE A 219 -22.79 -19.87 9.10
N LEU A 220 -22.36 -20.36 7.94
CA LEU A 220 -23.14 -21.28 7.11
C LEU A 220 -22.22 -22.34 6.51
N VAL A 221 -22.58 -23.61 6.63
CA VAL A 221 -21.87 -24.74 6.03
C VAL A 221 -22.69 -25.25 4.85
N ALA A 222 -22.17 -25.09 3.63
CA ALA A 222 -22.92 -25.36 2.40
C ALA A 222 -23.41 -26.82 2.31
N GLN A 223 -22.57 -27.80 2.67
CA GLN A 223 -22.92 -29.23 2.62
C GLN A 223 -23.97 -29.66 3.66
N GLU A 224 -24.27 -28.82 4.65
CA GLU A 224 -25.31 -29.06 5.66
C GLU A 224 -26.66 -28.42 5.29
N CYS A 225 -26.71 -27.64 4.21
CA CYS A 225 -27.90 -26.95 3.74
C CYS A 225 -28.55 -27.71 2.57
N GLU A 226 -29.88 -27.60 2.44
CA GLU A 226 -30.56 -28.05 1.22
C GLU A 226 -30.40 -27.04 0.07
N ASP A 227 -30.37 -25.74 0.40
CA ASP A 227 -30.15 -24.63 -0.54
C ASP A 227 -29.33 -23.54 0.16
N GLU A 228 -28.01 -23.67 0.06
CA GLU A 228 -27.04 -22.80 0.70
C GLU A 228 -27.12 -21.35 0.21
N ILE A 229 -27.60 -21.11 -1.02
CA ILE A 229 -27.76 -19.76 -1.56
C ILE A 229 -28.96 -19.09 -0.90
N ARG A 230 -30.11 -19.76 -0.84
CA ARG A 230 -31.30 -19.23 -0.18
C ARG A 230 -31.04 -18.96 1.31
N ASP A 231 -30.44 -19.91 2.00
CA ASP A 231 -30.18 -19.80 3.43
C ASP A 231 -29.15 -18.69 3.71
N GLY A 232 -28.12 -18.56 2.85
CA GLY A 232 -27.16 -17.46 2.90
C GLY A 232 -27.79 -16.08 2.65
N ILE A 233 -28.76 -15.97 1.73
CA ILE A 233 -29.50 -14.72 1.48
C ILE A 233 -30.28 -14.28 2.72
N GLU A 234 -30.94 -15.20 3.41
CA GLU A 234 -31.69 -14.87 4.64
C GLU A 234 -30.76 -14.40 5.76
N ILE A 235 -29.61 -15.05 5.95
CA ILE A 235 -28.60 -14.59 6.91
C ILE A 235 -28.10 -13.18 6.55
N VAL A 236 -27.80 -12.90 5.28
CA VAL A 236 -27.35 -11.57 4.86
C VAL A 236 -28.43 -10.50 5.11
N LYS A 237 -29.72 -10.81 4.96
CA LYS A 237 -30.81 -9.88 5.31
C LYS A 237 -30.87 -9.56 6.80
N GLU A 238 -30.62 -10.56 7.66
CA GLU A 238 -30.51 -10.36 9.10
C GLU A 238 -29.29 -9.48 9.44
N LEU A 239 -28.14 -9.74 8.81
CA LEU A 239 -26.93 -8.93 8.96
C LEU A 239 -27.12 -7.48 8.48
N ILE A 240 -27.82 -7.28 7.35
CA ILE A 240 -28.21 -5.94 6.86
C ILE A 240 -29.06 -5.22 7.92
N SER A 241 -30.01 -5.93 8.53
CA SER A 241 -30.88 -5.36 9.56
C SER A 241 -30.10 -4.96 10.82
N TYR A 242 -29.18 -5.81 11.27
CA TYR A 242 -28.25 -5.52 12.37
C TYR A 242 -27.38 -4.30 12.06
N ALA A 243 -26.69 -4.32 10.91
CA ALA A 243 -25.75 -3.27 10.54
C ALA A 243 -26.45 -1.94 10.28
N SER A 244 -27.71 -1.93 9.84
CA SER A 244 -28.52 -0.72 9.64
C SER A 244 -28.84 0.03 10.95
N SER A 245 -28.58 -0.58 12.12
CA SER A 245 -28.73 0.09 13.41
C SER A 245 -27.61 1.11 13.70
N PHE A 246 -26.45 0.97 13.05
CA PHE A 246 -25.34 1.91 13.19
C PHE A 246 -25.55 3.11 12.28
N LYS A 247 -25.24 4.31 12.78
CA LYS A 247 -25.27 5.56 12.03
C LYS A 247 -23.89 6.17 12.02
N ARG A 248 -23.59 6.93 10.98
CA ARG A 248 -22.38 7.75 10.96
C ARG A 248 -22.44 8.79 12.09
N GLU A 249 -21.32 8.95 12.78
CA GLU A 249 -21.11 9.97 13.80
C GLU A 249 -19.74 10.65 13.62
N PRO A 250 -19.54 11.87 14.15
CA PRO A 250 -18.23 12.50 14.16
C PRO A 250 -17.21 11.67 14.96
N ILE A 251 -16.15 11.22 14.31
CA ILE A 251 -15.04 10.48 14.92
C ILE A 251 -13.73 11.23 14.67
N SER A 252 -12.89 11.32 15.70
CA SER A 252 -11.56 11.92 15.60
C SER A 252 -10.71 11.21 14.55
N ALA A 253 -9.97 11.98 13.74
CA ALA A 253 -9.00 11.46 12.79
C ALA A 253 -7.89 10.64 13.46
N SER A 254 -7.68 10.79 14.78
CA SER A 254 -6.79 9.95 15.58
C SER A 254 -7.16 8.46 15.55
N GLU A 255 -8.39 8.12 15.17
CA GLU A 255 -8.86 6.74 15.07
C GLU A 255 -8.62 6.13 13.68
N LEU A 256 -8.16 6.90 12.69
CA LEU A 256 -7.88 6.37 11.36
C LEU A 256 -6.59 5.56 11.34
N VAL A 257 -6.68 4.42 10.65
CA VAL A 257 -5.53 3.59 10.26
C VAL A 257 -5.47 3.57 8.74
N ILE A 258 -4.38 4.06 8.16
CA ILE A 258 -4.23 4.20 6.70
C ILE A 258 -3.10 3.32 6.18
N GLY A 259 -3.40 2.42 5.26
CA GLY A 259 -2.40 1.62 4.57
C GLY A 259 -1.81 2.37 3.38
N MET A 260 -0.51 2.17 3.10
CA MET A 260 0.20 2.83 2.01
C MET A 260 0.87 1.82 1.09
N LYS A 261 0.60 1.94 -0.21
CA LYS A 261 1.05 1.00 -1.25
C LYS A 261 1.47 1.73 -2.53
N CYS A 262 2.53 1.28 -3.17
CA CYS A 262 2.84 1.60 -4.57
C CYS A 262 2.33 0.49 -5.50
N GLY A 263 1.78 0.89 -6.65
CA GLY A 263 1.53 -0.03 -7.77
C GLY A 263 2.61 0.08 -8.84
N GLY A 264 2.18 0.25 -10.09
CA GLY A 264 3.07 0.53 -11.22
C GLY A 264 3.82 1.87 -11.08
N SER A 265 4.94 1.87 -10.36
CA SER A 265 5.80 3.04 -10.13
C SER A 265 6.50 3.54 -11.40
N ASP A 266 6.76 4.85 -11.44
CA ASP A 266 7.55 5.54 -12.47
C ASP A 266 8.59 6.47 -11.83
N GLY A 267 9.39 7.15 -12.66
CA GLY A 267 10.43 8.07 -12.20
C GLY A 267 9.90 9.31 -11.49
N LEU A 268 8.58 9.56 -11.53
CA LEU A 268 7.91 10.65 -10.82
C LEU A 268 7.30 10.19 -9.48
N SER A 269 7.18 8.88 -9.22
CA SER A 269 6.64 8.34 -7.96
C SER A 269 7.32 8.94 -6.73
N GLY A 270 8.65 8.85 -6.65
CA GLY A 270 9.46 9.40 -5.55
C GLY A 270 9.59 10.93 -5.56
N ILE A 271 9.03 11.61 -6.56
CA ILE A 271 9.08 13.06 -6.70
C ILE A 271 7.74 13.70 -6.36
N THR A 272 6.62 13.01 -6.59
CA THR A 272 5.26 13.58 -6.53
C THR A 272 4.39 12.87 -5.51
N ALA A 273 3.79 11.74 -5.89
CA ALA A 273 2.79 11.05 -5.09
C ALA A 273 3.37 10.51 -3.77
N ASN A 274 4.56 9.92 -3.78
CA ASN A 274 5.11 9.31 -2.56
C ASN A 274 5.47 10.36 -1.51
N PRO A 275 6.16 11.48 -1.84
CA PRO A 275 6.32 12.60 -0.89
C PRO A 275 4.99 13.20 -0.40
N THR A 276 3.99 13.31 -1.28
CA THR A 276 2.66 13.81 -0.88
C THR A 276 2.01 12.89 0.16
N VAL A 277 2.04 11.58 -0.08
CA VAL A 277 1.55 10.57 0.87
C VAL A 277 2.36 10.59 2.18
N GLY A 278 3.67 10.78 2.12
CA GLY A 278 4.51 10.93 3.31
C GLY A 278 4.16 12.16 4.14
N ALA A 279 3.97 13.32 3.51
CA ALA A 279 3.54 14.52 4.21
C ALA A 279 2.11 14.37 4.78
N PHE A 280 1.21 13.69 4.07
CA PHE A 280 -0.10 13.30 4.61
C PHE A 280 0.04 12.39 5.84
N SER A 281 0.93 11.40 5.80
CA SER A 281 1.21 10.46 6.89
C SER A 281 1.63 11.21 8.15
N ASP A 282 2.61 12.11 8.03
CA ASP A 282 3.07 12.95 9.13
C ASP A 282 1.94 13.83 9.71
N LYS A 283 1.09 14.42 8.85
CA LYS A 283 -0.07 15.20 9.29
C LYS A 283 -1.07 14.33 10.07
N LEU A 284 -1.40 13.14 9.58
CA LEU A 284 -2.33 12.23 10.27
C LEU A 284 -1.77 11.76 11.62
N ILE A 285 -0.48 11.42 11.67
CA ILE A 285 0.19 10.97 12.90
C ILE A 285 0.26 12.11 13.92
N SER A 286 0.49 13.35 13.48
CA SER A 286 0.47 14.51 14.40
C SER A 286 -0.91 14.78 15.04
N MET A 287 -1.98 14.23 14.46
CA MET A 287 -3.33 14.22 15.04
C MET A 287 -3.63 12.93 15.84
N GLY A 288 -2.65 12.04 16.02
CA GLY A 288 -2.77 10.79 16.78
C GLY A 288 -3.25 9.58 15.97
N GLY A 289 -3.31 9.67 14.63
CA GLY A 289 -3.69 8.55 13.76
C GLY A 289 -2.54 7.56 13.51
N SER A 290 -2.83 6.53 12.72
CA SER A 290 -1.84 5.51 12.34
C SER A 290 -1.71 5.36 10.83
N THR A 291 -0.49 5.06 10.38
CA THR A 291 -0.23 4.68 8.99
C THR A 291 0.59 3.41 8.93
N ILE A 292 0.32 2.57 7.92
CA ILE A 292 1.03 1.31 7.70
C ILE A 292 1.78 1.38 6.38
N LEU A 293 3.11 1.30 6.42
CA LEU A 293 3.93 1.09 5.23
C LEU A 293 4.22 -0.40 5.08
N THR A 294 4.02 -0.95 3.89
CA THR A 294 4.39 -2.32 3.56
C THR A 294 5.34 -2.36 2.37
N GLU A 295 5.38 -3.46 1.60
CA GLU A 295 6.24 -3.66 0.44
C GLU A 295 7.69 -3.85 0.83
N VAL A 296 7.98 -4.82 1.71
CA VAL A 296 9.34 -5.03 2.26
C VAL A 296 10.42 -5.13 1.17
N PRO A 297 10.20 -5.83 0.03
CA PRO A 297 11.20 -5.85 -1.04
C PRO A 297 11.49 -4.49 -1.67
N GLU A 298 10.57 -3.52 -1.56
CA GLU A 298 10.75 -2.14 -2.02
C GLU A 298 11.37 -1.23 -0.95
N MET A 299 11.79 -1.78 0.20
CA MET A 299 12.62 -1.08 1.17
C MET A 299 14.11 -1.34 0.96
N PHE A 300 14.46 -2.41 0.23
CA PHE A 300 15.85 -2.85 0.05
C PHE A 300 16.73 -1.78 -0.65
N GLY A 301 17.85 -1.44 -0.04
CA GLY A 301 18.71 -0.31 -0.40
C GLY A 301 18.31 1.04 0.20
N ALA A 302 17.22 1.11 0.98
CA ALA A 302 16.77 2.32 1.68
C ALA A 302 16.31 2.04 3.12
N GLU A 303 16.46 0.80 3.61
CA GLU A 303 15.93 0.34 4.89
C GLU A 303 16.53 1.07 6.09
N GLU A 304 17.79 1.51 6.01
CA GLU A 304 18.46 2.28 7.08
C GLU A 304 17.73 3.59 7.40
N LEU A 305 17.06 4.20 6.42
CA LEU A 305 16.25 5.40 6.64
C LEU A 305 15.06 5.14 7.56
N LEU A 306 14.51 3.92 7.53
CA LEU A 306 13.41 3.51 8.41
C LEU A 306 13.95 3.03 9.76
N MET A 307 15.00 2.21 9.74
CA MET A 307 15.66 1.67 10.93
C MET A 307 16.14 2.78 11.88
N ASN A 308 16.77 3.82 11.33
CA ASN A 308 17.25 4.95 12.13
C ASN A 308 16.11 5.83 12.67
N ARG A 309 14.87 5.65 12.21
CA ARG A 309 13.68 6.33 12.75
C ARG A 309 12.88 5.47 13.72
N CYS A 310 13.30 4.24 14.02
CA CYS A 310 12.66 3.45 15.07
C CYS A 310 12.69 4.21 16.38
N GLU A 311 11.60 4.17 17.15
CA GLU A 311 11.53 4.88 18.42
C GLU A 311 12.45 4.24 19.47
N THR A 312 12.57 2.91 19.44
CA THR A 312 13.37 2.12 20.38
C THR A 312 14.34 1.20 19.64
N GLU A 313 15.37 0.73 20.36
CA GLU A 313 16.31 -0.27 19.84
C GLU A 313 15.62 -1.62 19.56
N ASP A 314 14.59 -1.97 20.33
CA ASP A 314 13.79 -3.17 20.06
C ASP A 314 13.04 -3.07 18.73
N LEU A 315 12.45 -1.90 18.42
CA LEU A 315 11.80 -1.66 17.13
C LEU A 315 12.81 -1.65 15.98
N PHE A 316 14.02 -1.15 16.21
CA PHE A 316 15.13 -1.26 15.26
C PHE A 316 15.44 -2.73 14.97
N ASN A 317 15.62 -3.57 16.00
CA ASN A 317 15.92 -4.99 15.84
C ASN A 317 14.79 -5.75 15.15
N GLN A 318 13.53 -5.44 15.46
CA GLN A 318 12.37 -5.98 14.75
C GLN A 318 12.34 -5.57 13.27
N THR A 319 12.69 -4.32 12.97
CA THR A 319 12.77 -3.82 11.57
C THR A 319 13.90 -4.50 10.80
N VAL A 320 15.04 -4.74 11.44
CA VAL A 320 16.14 -5.56 10.89
C VAL A 320 15.68 -6.98 10.60
N ALA A 321 14.97 -7.62 11.53
CA ALA A 321 14.40 -8.95 11.32
C ALA A 321 13.43 -8.96 10.13
N LEU A 322 12.47 -8.03 10.07
CA LEU A 322 11.52 -7.90 8.96
C LEU A 322 12.20 -7.84 7.59
N VAL A 323 13.27 -7.02 7.46
CA VAL A 323 14.01 -6.89 6.20
C VAL A 323 14.79 -8.16 5.87
N ASN A 324 15.50 -8.72 6.86
CA ASN A 324 16.35 -9.90 6.66
C ASN A 324 15.54 -11.17 6.41
N ASP A 325 14.40 -11.32 7.06
CA ASP A 325 13.49 -12.46 6.86
C ASP A 325 12.94 -12.46 5.43
N PHE A 326 12.57 -11.29 4.90
CA PHE A 326 12.17 -11.17 3.50
C PHE A 326 13.34 -11.44 2.54
N LYS A 327 14.57 -10.99 2.85
CA LYS A 327 15.76 -11.35 2.06
C LYS A 327 15.99 -12.86 2.07
N ASN A 328 15.81 -13.51 3.22
CA ASN A 328 15.93 -14.96 3.38
C ASN A 328 14.81 -15.71 2.65
N TYR A 329 13.60 -15.17 2.60
CA TYR A 329 12.49 -15.70 1.80
C TYR A 329 12.86 -15.76 0.31
N PHE A 330 13.48 -14.71 -0.25
CA PHE A 330 13.98 -14.77 -1.64
C PHE A 330 15.06 -15.85 -1.81
N LYS A 331 16.04 -15.90 -0.88
CA LYS A 331 17.13 -16.89 -0.92
C LYS A 331 16.63 -18.33 -0.83
N SER A 332 15.68 -18.63 0.05
CA SER A 332 15.13 -19.98 0.23
C SER A 332 14.38 -20.49 -1.01
N HIS A 333 13.92 -19.57 -1.86
CA HIS A 333 13.29 -19.87 -3.16
C HIS A 333 14.26 -19.76 -4.35
N ASN A 334 15.58 -19.69 -4.09
CA ASN A 334 16.63 -19.53 -5.10
C ASN A 334 16.42 -18.30 -6.00
N GLN A 335 15.84 -17.22 -5.45
CA GLN A 335 15.62 -15.96 -6.14
C GLN A 335 16.67 -14.92 -5.75
N THR A 336 16.93 -14.00 -6.66
CA THR A 336 17.80 -12.84 -6.47
C THR A 336 17.08 -11.76 -5.65
N ILE A 337 17.74 -11.23 -4.61
CA ILE A 337 17.16 -10.19 -3.74
C ILE A 337 17.02 -8.85 -4.49
N TYR A 338 17.99 -8.55 -5.36
CA TYR A 338 18.18 -7.21 -5.93
C TYR A 338 17.70 -7.05 -7.38
N GLU A 339 17.03 -8.06 -7.95
CA GLU A 339 16.42 -7.96 -9.28
C GLU A 339 15.01 -7.35 -9.24
N ASN A 340 14.94 -6.05 -8.97
CA ASN A 340 13.70 -5.28 -9.03
C ASN A 340 14.07 -3.82 -9.35
N PRO A 341 13.95 -3.40 -10.62
CA PRO A 341 12.64 -2.93 -11.09
C PRO A 341 12.05 -3.73 -12.26
N SER A 342 10.72 -3.81 -12.32
CA SER A 342 9.99 -4.47 -13.43
C SER A 342 10.23 -3.77 -14.78
N PRO A 343 9.95 -4.42 -15.94
CA PRO A 343 10.05 -3.76 -17.25
C PRO A 343 9.22 -2.47 -17.34
N GLY A 344 8.06 -2.43 -16.69
CA GLY A 344 7.21 -1.24 -16.63
C GLY A 344 7.82 -0.09 -15.84
N ASN A 345 8.52 -0.40 -14.74
CA ASN A 345 9.23 0.60 -13.93
C ASN A 345 10.46 1.14 -14.66
N LYS A 346 11.23 0.25 -15.30
CA LYS A 346 12.37 0.63 -16.16
C LYS A 346 11.94 1.55 -17.29
N LYS A 347 10.83 1.23 -17.98
CA LYS A 347 10.25 2.12 -19.00
C LYS A 347 9.77 3.47 -18.42
N GLY A 348 9.44 3.51 -17.14
CA GLY A 348 9.04 4.73 -16.44
C GLY A 348 10.21 5.56 -15.89
N GLY A 349 11.46 5.12 -16.07
CA GLY A 349 12.65 5.87 -15.66
C GLY A 349 13.29 5.44 -14.33
N ILE A 350 12.86 4.32 -13.73
CA ILE A 350 13.49 3.74 -12.53
C ILE A 350 14.60 2.77 -12.95
N SER A 351 15.84 3.03 -12.52
CA SER A 351 17.02 2.33 -13.05
C SER A 351 17.51 1.16 -12.20
N SER A 352 17.26 1.19 -10.90
CA SER A 352 17.78 0.23 -9.91
C SER A 352 16.80 0.05 -8.76
N LEU A 353 17.05 -0.95 -7.92
CA LEU A 353 16.26 -1.17 -6.71
C LEU A 353 16.45 -0.03 -5.73
N GLU A 354 17.68 0.47 -5.55
CA GLU A 354 17.97 1.61 -4.68
C GLU A 354 17.19 2.87 -5.08
N ASP A 355 17.13 3.18 -6.38
CA ASP A 355 16.34 4.31 -6.92
C ASP A 355 14.84 4.13 -6.61
N LYS A 356 14.35 2.89 -6.74
CA LYS A 356 12.96 2.53 -6.44
C LYS A 356 12.68 2.66 -4.94
N SER A 357 13.54 2.09 -4.11
CA SER A 357 13.35 2.01 -2.66
C SER A 357 13.45 3.37 -1.99
N LEU A 358 14.40 4.21 -2.37
CA LEU A 358 14.48 5.59 -1.88
C LEU A 358 13.23 6.41 -2.24
N GLY A 359 12.62 6.13 -3.39
CA GLY A 359 11.34 6.72 -3.77
C GLY A 359 10.15 6.13 -3.00
N CYS A 360 10.17 4.81 -2.74
CA CYS A 360 9.14 4.09 -1.99
C CYS A 360 9.06 4.55 -0.52
N THR A 361 10.20 4.68 0.15
CA THR A 361 10.28 5.06 1.57
C THR A 361 9.78 6.48 1.84
N GLN A 362 9.73 7.36 0.83
CA GLN A 362 9.11 8.69 0.95
C GLN A 362 7.65 8.62 1.43
N LYS A 363 6.92 7.53 1.13
CA LYS A 363 5.53 7.35 1.60
C LYS A 363 5.41 7.34 3.13
N SER A 364 6.47 6.96 3.84
CA SER A 364 6.46 6.92 5.30
C SER A 364 6.55 8.29 5.97
N GLY A 365 6.74 9.37 5.19
CA GLY A 365 6.99 10.69 5.75
C GLY A 365 8.28 10.71 6.55
N SER A 366 8.26 11.42 7.67
CA SER A 366 9.39 11.63 8.58
C SER A 366 9.12 11.12 10.00
N ALA A 367 7.88 10.71 10.31
CA ALA A 367 7.47 10.17 11.60
C ALA A 367 8.36 9.00 12.10
N PRO A 368 8.53 8.88 13.43
CA PRO A 368 9.19 7.72 14.02
C PRO A 368 8.41 6.44 13.73
N VAL A 369 9.14 5.34 13.52
CA VAL A 369 8.56 4.00 13.41
C VAL A 369 8.21 3.54 14.82
N MET A 370 6.92 3.28 15.04
CA MET A 370 6.34 2.94 16.34
C MET A 370 5.99 1.45 16.46
N GLY A 371 5.87 0.74 15.34
CA GLY A 371 5.50 -0.69 15.34
C GLY A 371 6.00 -1.45 14.12
N VAL A 372 6.21 -2.75 14.30
CA VAL A 372 6.55 -3.70 13.24
C VAL A 372 5.56 -4.86 13.33
N LEU A 373 4.90 -5.17 12.22
CA LEU A 373 3.81 -6.13 12.13
C LEU A 373 4.22 -7.31 11.25
N SER A 374 3.96 -8.52 11.73
CA SER A 374 4.05 -9.73 10.91
C SER A 374 2.88 -9.82 9.92
N TYR A 375 2.98 -10.70 8.92
CA TYR A 375 1.86 -10.98 8.03
C TYR A 375 0.70 -11.59 8.83
N GLY A 376 -0.50 -10.98 8.76
CA GLY A 376 -1.65 -11.37 9.58
C GLY A 376 -1.64 -10.80 11.00
N GLU A 377 -0.89 -9.72 11.25
CA GLU A 377 -0.93 -8.99 12.51
C GLU A 377 -1.60 -7.62 12.36
N PRO A 378 -2.62 -7.29 13.17
CA PRO A 378 -3.27 -5.98 13.16
C PRO A 378 -2.45 -4.91 13.90
N VAL A 379 -2.63 -3.64 13.49
CA VAL A 379 -2.04 -2.48 14.16
C VAL A 379 -2.48 -2.41 15.62
N LYS A 380 -1.51 -2.23 16.52
CA LYS A 380 -1.72 -2.01 17.95
C LYS A 380 -1.27 -0.61 18.41
N GLU A 381 -0.23 -0.09 17.77
CA GLU A 381 0.40 1.19 18.15
C GLU A 381 -0.05 2.35 17.25
N LYS A 382 -0.19 3.53 17.85
CA LYS A 382 -0.41 4.78 17.10
C LYS A 382 0.90 5.25 16.45
N GLY A 383 0.81 5.90 15.29
CA GLY A 383 1.98 6.33 14.52
C GLY A 383 2.28 5.48 13.29
N LEU A 384 3.53 5.53 12.81
CA LEU A 384 3.97 4.79 11.64
C LEU A 384 4.30 3.34 12.02
N ASN A 385 3.69 2.39 11.33
CA ASN A 385 3.89 0.96 11.49
C ASN A 385 4.45 0.35 10.18
N LEU A 386 5.34 -0.64 10.29
CA LEU A 386 5.90 -1.37 9.16
C LEU A 386 5.29 -2.78 9.09
N LEU A 387 4.69 -3.14 7.95
CA LEU A 387 4.04 -4.45 7.77
C LEU A 387 4.85 -5.37 6.86
N SER A 388 5.15 -6.56 7.36
CA SER A 388 5.78 -7.64 6.61
C SER A 388 4.83 -8.24 5.56
N ALA A 389 4.92 -7.75 4.32
CA ALA A 389 4.21 -8.29 3.16
C ALA A 389 4.99 -8.04 1.85
N PRO A 390 4.75 -8.85 0.79
CA PRO A 390 5.48 -8.70 -0.47
C PRO A 390 5.08 -7.43 -1.22
N GLY A 391 5.84 -7.06 -2.26
CA GLY A 391 5.53 -5.91 -3.12
C GLY A 391 4.40 -6.13 -4.13
N ASN A 392 3.73 -7.28 -4.14
CA ASN A 392 2.62 -7.54 -5.07
C ASN A 392 1.39 -6.68 -4.71
N ASP A 393 0.79 -6.01 -5.71
CA ASP A 393 -0.33 -5.07 -5.53
C ASP A 393 -1.50 -5.65 -4.72
N LEU A 394 -2.00 -6.82 -5.13
CA LEU A 394 -3.18 -7.45 -4.52
C LEU A 394 -2.84 -7.93 -3.11
N VAL A 395 -1.77 -8.72 -2.99
CA VAL A 395 -1.37 -9.35 -1.73
C VAL A 395 -1.03 -8.30 -0.66
N ALA A 396 -0.27 -7.26 -1.01
CA ALA A 396 0.09 -6.21 -0.07
C ALA A 396 -1.12 -5.41 0.39
N SER A 397 -2.04 -5.09 -0.53
CA SER A 397 -3.23 -4.29 -0.19
C SER A 397 -4.24 -5.09 0.62
N THR A 398 -4.35 -6.41 0.39
CA THR A 398 -5.07 -7.33 1.28
C THR A 398 -4.41 -7.40 2.66
N ALA A 399 -3.08 -7.53 2.74
CA ALA A 399 -2.38 -7.55 4.01
C ALA A 399 -2.60 -6.26 4.80
N LEU A 400 -2.56 -5.09 4.15
CA LEU A 400 -2.89 -3.81 4.78
C LEU A 400 -4.31 -3.79 5.35
N ALA A 401 -5.30 -4.27 4.57
CA ALA A 401 -6.68 -4.37 5.02
C ALA A 401 -6.81 -5.31 6.24
N ALA A 402 -6.21 -6.49 6.17
CA ALA A 402 -6.20 -7.45 7.29
C ALA A 402 -5.48 -6.89 8.53
N SER A 403 -4.44 -6.09 8.35
CA SER A 403 -3.76 -5.39 9.45
C SER A 403 -4.58 -4.23 10.05
N GLY A 404 -5.83 -4.02 9.60
CA GLY A 404 -6.76 -3.05 10.16
C GLY A 404 -6.78 -1.70 9.44
N ALA A 405 -6.16 -1.57 8.26
CA ALA A 405 -6.25 -0.33 7.50
C ALA A 405 -7.69 -0.06 7.06
N HIS A 406 -8.24 1.08 7.46
CA HIS A 406 -9.57 1.53 7.06
C HIS A 406 -9.63 1.91 5.57
N ILE A 407 -8.52 2.43 5.04
CA ILE A 407 -8.34 2.92 3.66
C ILE A 407 -6.91 2.56 3.21
N VAL A 408 -6.73 2.20 1.94
CA VAL A 408 -5.42 2.04 1.31
C VAL A 408 -5.17 3.20 0.34
N LEU A 409 -4.09 3.95 0.56
CA LEU A 409 -3.56 4.93 -0.39
C LEU A 409 -2.62 4.24 -1.36
N PHE A 410 -3.01 4.21 -2.63
CA PHE A 410 -2.35 3.46 -3.68
C PHE A 410 -1.74 4.42 -4.72
N THR A 411 -0.43 4.67 -4.64
CA THR A 411 0.26 5.54 -5.61
C THR A 411 0.61 4.80 -6.89
N THR A 412 0.44 5.44 -8.05
CA THR A 412 0.71 4.78 -9.34
C THR A 412 1.07 5.75 -10.45
N GLY A 413 2.09 5.38 -11.24
CA GLY A 413 2.47 6.08 -12.47
C GLY A 413 1.90 5.47 -13.74
N ARG A 414 1.27 4.29 -13.64
CA ARG A 414 0.74 3.52 -14.78
C ARG A 414 -0.74 3.21 -14.71
N GLY A 415 -1.36 3.32 -13.53
CA GLY A 415 -2.76 2.99 -13.27
C GLY A 415 -3.00 1.49 -13.13
N THR A 416 -3.98 1.12 -12.30
CA THR A 416 -4.52 -0.23 -12.15
C THR A 416 -6.00 -0.13 -11.80
N PRO A 417 -6.87 -1.03 -12.29
CA PRO A 417 -8.28 -1.08 -11.89
C PRO A 417 -8.50 -1.77 -10.54
N PHE A 418 -7.48 -2.41 -9.96
CA PHE A 418 -7.56 -3.19 -8.72
C PHE A 418 -8.14 -2.41 -7.53
N ALA A 419 -8.83 -3.10 -6.64
CA ALA A 419 -9.29 -2.60 -5.34
C ALA A 419 -9.12 -3.67 -4.26
N SER A 420 -8.71 -3.28 -3.05
CA SER A 420 -8.62 -4.20 -1.91
C SER A 420 -9.98 -4.34 -1.20
N PRO A 421 -10.08 -5.13 -0.11
CA PRO A 421 -11.31 -5.22 0.69
C PRO A 421 -11.77 -3.91 1.34
N VAL A 422 -10.93 -2.88 1.33
CA VAL A 422 -11.22 -1.56 1.89
C VAL A 422 -11.07 -0.48 0.82
N PRO A 423 -11.66 0.72 1.00
CA PRO A 423 -11.50 1.83 0.06
C PRO A 423 -10.06 2.01 -0.37
N THR A 424 -9.82 1.85 -1.68
CA THR A 424 -8.47 1.92 -2.26
C THR A 424 -8.39 3.17 -3.11
N VAL A 425 -7.77 4.22 -2.58
CA VAL A 425 -7.64 5.55 -3.21
C VAL A 425 -6.45 5.55 -4.16
N LYS A 426 -6.71 5.73 -5.46
CA LYS A 426 -5.68 5.73 -6.51
C LYS A 426 -5.12 7.13 -6.70
N ILE A 427 -3.83 7.28 -6.43
CA ILE A 427 -3.12 8.55 -6.47
C ILE A 427 -2.15 8.54 -7.65
N SER A 428 -2.39 9.39 -8.67
CA SER A 428 -1.52 9.43 -9.85
C SER A 428 -0.26 10.27 -9.61
N THR A 429 0.88 9.78 -10.11
CA THR A 429 2.17 10.52 -10.06
C THR A 429 2.27 11.63 -11.10
N ASN A 430 1.45 11.59 -12.16
CA ASN A 430 1.58 12.50 -13.29
C ASN A 430 0.23 12.90 -13.88
N ASN A 431 0.18 14.12 -14.42
CA ASN A 431 -1.05 14.71 -14.98
C ASN A 431 -1.57 13.94 -16.19
N GLN A 432 -0.69 13.28 -16.95
CA GLN A 432 -1.09 12.53 -18.14
C GLN A 432 -1.94 11.31 -17.75
N LEU A 433 -1.53 10.56 -16.72
CA LEU A 433 -2.28 9.44 -16.19
C LEU A 433 -3.63 9.91 -15.62
N ALA A 434 -3.63 10.96 -14.79
CA ALA A 434 -4.85 11.52 -14.21
C ALA A 434 -5.90 11.86 -15.29
N LYS A 435 -5.46 12.52 -16.37
CA LYS A 435 -6.33 12.89 -17.50
C LYS A 435 -6.78 11.67 -18.32
N LYS A 436 -5.89 10.70 -18.54
CA LYS A 436 -6.18 9.53 -19.39
C LYS A 436 -7.05 8.49 -18.69
N LYS A 437 -6.97 8.38 -17.36
CA LYS A 437 -7.60 7.34 -16.53
C LYS A 437 -8.44 7.96 -15.41
N GLN A 438 -9.27 8.94 -15.74
CA GLN A 438 -10.16 9.63 -14.79
C GLN A 438 -11.15 8.70 -14.08
N ASN A 439 -11.45 7.54 -14.68
CA ASN A 439 -12.29 6.51 -14.09
C ASN A 439 -11.55 5.58 -13.11
N TRP A 440 -10.22 5.71 -13.00
CA TRP A 440 -9.40 4.95 -12.05
C TRP A 440 -8.76 5.85 -11.00
N ILE A 441 -8.36 7.07 -11.38
CA ILE A 441 -7.59 7.97 -10.51
C ILE A 441 -8.52 8.83 -9.67
N ASP A 442 -8.35 8.76 -8.35
CA ASP A 442 -9.08 9.53 -7.36
C ASP A 442 -8.43 10.90 -7.10
N PHE A 443 -7.09 10.93 -7.04
CA PHE A 443 -6.31 12.12 -6.67
C PHE A 443 -5.07 12.29 -7.55
N ASN A 444 -4.76 13.53 -7.95
CA ASN A 444 -3.67 13.82 -8.88
C ASN A 444 -2.50 14.58 -8.23
N CYS A 445 -1.40 13.89 -7.96
CA CYS A 445 -0.16 14.52 -7.47
C CYS A 445 0.74 15.07 -8.58
N GLY A 446 0.41 14.84 -9.86
CA GLY A 446 1.15 15.39 -11.00
C GLY A 446 1.15 16.91 -11.04
N VAL A 447 0.24 17.57 -10.33
CA VAL A 447 0.18 19.04 -10.20
C VAL A 447 1.41 19.63 -9.50
N MET A 448 2.13 18.83 -8.69
CA MET A 448 3.34 19.29 -8.01
C MET A 448 4.48 19.65 -8.98
N VAL A 449 4.47 19.06 -10.18
CA VAL A 449 5.37 19.44 -11.28
C VAL A 449 5.03 20.82 -11.87
N ASN A 450 3.79 21.28 -11.68
CA ASN A 450 3.26 22.57 -12.15
C ASN A 450 3.24 23.63 -11.02
N ASP A 451 4.17 23.54 -10.08
CA ASP A 451 4.41 24.54 -9.03
C ASP A 451 3.39 24.55 -7.86
N THR A 452 2.52 23.52 -7.70
CA THR A 452 1.77 23.32 -6.44
C THR A 452 2.73 22.89 -5.32
N PRO A 453 2.76 23.58 -4.16
CA PRO A 453 3.61 23.18 -3.02
C PRO A 453 3.20 21.84 -2.40
N LEU A 454 4.19 21.11 -1.87
CA LEU A 454 3.97 19.82 -1.19
C LEU A 454 3.03 19.94 0.03
N ASP A 455 3.19 21.00 0.85
CA ASP A 455 2.37 21.20 2.04
C ASP A 455 0.89 21.44 1.69
N GLU A 456 0.63 22.25 0.65
CA GLU A 456 -0.72 22.47 0.12
C GLU A 456 -1.32 21.17 -0.44
N LEU A 457 -0.56 20.45 -1.27
CA LEU A 457 -1.06 19.23 -1.90
C LEU A 457 -1.32 18.10 -0.89
N SER A 458 -0.52 18.01 0.16
CA SER A 458 -0.72 17.03 1.24
C SER A 458 -1.87 17.40 2.17
N GLU A 459 -2.15 18.70 2.36
CA GLU A 459 -3.38 19.15 3.04
C GLU A 459 -4.62 18.79 2.23
N ASN A 460 -4.59 19.03 0.91
CA ASN A 460 -5.67 18.62 0.00
C ASN A 460 -5.89 17.10 0.01
N LEU A 461 -4.81 16.32 0.09
CA LEU A 461 -4.91 14.86 0.22
C LEU A 461 -5.54 14.46 1.57
N LEU A 462 -5.17 15.14 2.66
CA LEU A 462 -5.77 14.91 3.98
C LEU A 462 -7.28 15.13 3.96
N ASP A 463 -7.73 16.27 3.44
CA ASP A 463 -9.15 16.58 3.34
C ASP A 463 -9.88 15.57 2.45
N PHE A 464 -9.28 15.18 1.32
CA PHE A 464 -9.83 14.14 0.45
C PHE A 464 -9.97 12.79 1.16
N VAL A 465 -8.96 12.37 1.94
CA VAL A 465 -9.02 11.10 2.71
C VAL A 465 -10.11 11.16 3.79
N LEU A 466 -10.29 12.31 4.44
CA LEU A 466 -11.38 12.51 5.41
C LEU A 466 -12.77 12.46 4.74
N GLU A 467 -12.90 12.97 3.51
CA GLU A 467 -14.12 12.80 2.71
C GLU A 467 -14.38 11.32 2.39
N ILE A 468 -13.36 10.57 1.97
CA ILE A 468 -13.46 9.12 1.72
C ILE A 468 -13.86 8.39 3.01
N ALA A 469 -13.21 8.71 4.13
CA ALA A 469 -13.54 8.15 5.43
C ALA A 469 -14.99 8.46 5.86
N SER A 470 -15.49 9.64 5.48
CA SER A 470 -16.85 10.11 5.75
C SER A 470 -17.93 9.54 4.82
N GLY A 471 -17.57 8.67 3.87
CA GLY A 471 -18.52 7.97 3.00
C GLY A 471 -18.46 8.33 1.52
N LYS A 472 -17.58 9.25 1.11
CA LYS A 472 -17.28 9.42 -0.32
C LYS A 472 -16.68 8.13 -0.86
N LYS A 473 -17.23 7.62 -1.97
CA LYS A 473 -16.72 6.42 -2.64
C LYS A 473 -15.47 6.77 -3.44
N SER A 474 -14.45 5.91 -3.36
CA SER A 474 -13.35 5.88 -4.33
C SER A 474 -13.87 5.43 -5.70
N LYS A 475 -13.13 5.71 -6.77
CA LYS A 475 -13.48 5.29 -8.14
C LYS A 475 -13.64 3.78 -8.29
N SER A 476 -12.90 2.98 -7.53
CA SER A 476 -13.12 1.53 -7.49
C SER A 476 -14.44 1.14 -6.82
N GLU A 477 -14.80 1.80 -5.73
CA GLU A 477 -16.07 1.51 -5.05
C GLU A 477 -17.27 1.94 -5.89
N GLU A 478 -17.17 3.07 -6.60
CA GLU A 478 -18.18 3.50 -7.59
C GLU A 478 -18.35 2.45 -8.71
N ALA A 479 -17.26 1.77 -9.09
CA ALA A 479 -17.27 0.72 -10.10
C ALA A 479 -17.70 -0.66 -9.56
N GLY A 480 -17.88 -0.80 -8.24
CA GLY A 480 -18.20 -2.08 -7.59
C GLY A 480 -17.03 -3.06 -7.57
N PHE A 481 -15.79 -2.57 -7.51
CA PHE A 481 -14.58 -3.41 -7.46
C PHE A 481 -14.05 -3.56 -6.03
N HIS A 482 -13.71 -4.80 -5.72
CA HIS A 482 -13.23 -5.28 -4.43
C HIS A 482 -12.63 -6.66 -4.65
N ASP A 483 -11.35 -6.81 -4.34
CA ASP A 483 -10.61 -8.04 -4.56
C ASP A 483 -9.77 -8.39 -3.34
N MET A 484 -9.39 -9.65 -3.25
CA MET A 484 -8.50 -10.15 -2.22
C MET A 484 -7.46 -11.11 -2.83
N ALA A 485 -6.22 -11.04 -2.34
CA ALA A 485 -5.23 -12.08 -2.56
C ALA A 485 -4.45 -12.36 -1.28
N ILE A 486 -4.29 -13.63 -0.96
CA ILE A 486 -3.56 -14.08 0.24
C ILE A 486 -2.14 -14.45 -0.17
N PHE A 487 -1.16 -14.05 0.63
CA PHE A 487 0.22 -14.41 0.40
C PHE A 487 0.41 -15.91 0.59
N LYS A 488 0.99 -16.54 -0.43
CA LYS A 488 1.30 -17.97 -0.45
C LYS A 488 2.80 -18.15 -0.64
N GLN A 489 3.42 -18.93 0.23
CA GLN A 489 4.85 -19.20 0.22
C GLN A 489 5.17 -20.65 -0.15
N GLY A 490 4.40 -21.60 0.38
CA GLY A 490 4.69 -23.03 0.28
C GLY A 490 4.07 -23.73 -0.93
N VAL A 491 3.98 -25.06 -0.84
CA VAL A 491 3.36 -25.94 -1.85
C VAL A 491 1.85 -26.06 -1.59
N THR A 492 1.06 -26.23 -2.65
CA THR A 492 -0.32 -26.74 -2.56
C THR A 492 -0.32 -28.16 -3.12
N LEU A 493 -0.89 -29.11 -2.36
CA LEU A 493 -0.93 -30.52 -2.72
C LEU A 493 -1.83 -30.80 -3.93
#